data_AF-A0A9E0ZHZ0-F1
#
_entry.id   AF-A0A9E0ZHZ0-F1
#
_cell.length_a   1.000
_cell.length_b   1.000
_cell.length_c   1.000
_cell.angle_alpha   90.00
_cell.angle_beta   90.00
_cell.angle_gamma   90.00
#
_symmetry.space_group_name_H-M   'P 1'
#
loop_
_entity.id
_entity.type
_entity.pdbx_description
1 polymer ?
#
loop_
_entity_poly.entity_id
_entity_poly.type
_entity_poly.pdbx_seq_one_letter_code
_entity_poly.pdbx_strand_id
1 'polypeptide(L)'
;MDIVIAVVSTIVFGIFSKALVNIPYMTWGIFDWTFAVTFILWLLYMASLYVAAKIQDSNGERNWKIILKSLIFGTAAALVKMGIDAAVQKIAANQDNMIYAAAIMELEILLFGSAAMLFLYFFAAKKKFTAWKPSLNVYAAVGGSILAVYMAVIYYYLFKIKWAMERFSGAVQEVGTEQAKWNLSVKFARESAVMGMLVYVAFFITLWLGLRKWSEEIEKHNKTYKRGDTI
;
A
#
# COMPACT_ATOMS: atom_id res chain seq x y z
N MET A 1 -13.03 -2.47 17.01
CA MET A 1 -13.90 -2.57 15.81
C MET A 1 -13.19 -1.98 14.60
N ASP A 2 -12.57 -0.82 14.74
CA ASP A 2 -11.65 -0.18 13.79
C ASP A 2 -10.50 -1.08 13.27
N ILE A 3 -9.74 -1.80 14.13
CA ILE A 3 -8.69 -2.74 13.66
C ILE A 3 -9.29 -3.76 12.71
N VAL A 4 -10.42 -4.36 13.09
CA VAL A 4 -11.03 -5.45 12.33
C VAL A 4 -11.41 -4.95 10.93
N ILE A 5 -12.03 -3.77 10.83
CA ILE A 5 -12.39 -3.17 9.54
C ILE A 5 -11.13 -2.90 8.71
N ALA A 6 -10.11 -2.25 9.28
CA ALA A 6 -8.88 -1.95 8.57
C ALA A 6 -8.20 -3.23 8.07
N VAL A 7 -7.93 -4.20 8.95
CA VAL A 7 -7.27 -5.46 8.60
C VAL A 7 -8.05 -6.25 7.55
N VAL A 8 -9.36 -6.46 7.76
CA VAL A 8 -10.19 -7.20 6.81
C VAL A 8 -10.22 -6.47 5.46
N SER A 9 -10.43 -5.15 5.46
CA SER A 9 -10.45 -4.37 4.22
C SER A 9 -9.11 -4.43 3.47
N THR A 10 -7.97 -4.39 4.16
CA THR A 10 -6.63 -4.48 3.55
C THR A 10 -6.38 -5.88 2.96
N ILE A 11 -6.77 -6.96 3.66
CA ILE A 11 -6.65 -8.33 3.16
C ILE A 11 -7.54 -8.52 1.93
N VAL A 12 -8.82 -8.13 2.03
CA VAL A 12 -9.80 -8.21 0.96
C VAL A 12 -9.35 -7.41 -0.27
N PHE A 13 -8.85 -6.19 -0.05
CA PHE A 13 -8.26 -5.36 -1.10
C PHE A 13 -7.10 -6.09 -1.78
N GLY A 14 -6.10 -6.57 -1.03
CA GLY A 14 -4.96 -7.27 -1.62
C GLY A 14 -5.35 -8.52 -2.42
N ILE A 15 -6.20 -9.38 -1.87
CA ILE A 15 -6.66 -10.62 -2.53
C ILE A 15 -7.42 -10.29 -3.82
N PHE A 16 -8.40 -9.38 -3.77
CA PHE A 16 -9.18 -9.03 -4.95
C PHE A 16 -8.36 -8.25 -5.99
N SER A 17 -7.45 -7.38 -5.56
CA SER A 17 -6.51 -6.71 -6.46
C SER A 17 -5.69 -7.72 -7.24
N LYS A 18 -5.15 -8.74 -6.57
CA LYS A 18 -4.40 -9.80 -7.26
C LYS A 18 -5.28 -10.66 -8.15
N ALA A 19 -6.44 -11.08 -7.66
CA ALA A 19 -7.32 -12.01 -8.37
C ALA A 19 -7.97 -11.39 -9.62
N LEU A 20 -8.32 -10.10 -9.57
CA LEU A 20 -9.09 -9.44 -10.63
C LEU A 20 -8.23 -8.66 -11.62
N VAL A 21 -7.14 -8.03 -11.14
CA VAL A 21 -6.36 -7.06 -11.94
C VAL A 21 -4.86 -7.26 -11.85
N ASN A 22 -4.39 -8.30 -11.15
CA ASN A 22 -2.98 -8.64 -10.90
C ASN A 22 -2.21 -7.60 -10.05
N ILE A 23 -2.25 -6.32 -10.43
CA ILE A 23 -1.71 -5.18 -9.70
C ILE A 23 -2.73 -4.03 -9.78
N PRO A 24 -3.12 -3.40 -8.66
CA PRO A 24 -4.21 -2.42 -8.64
C PRO A 24 -3.72 -1.00 -9.01
N TYR A 25 -3.26 -0.80 -10.25
CA TYR A 25 -2.99 0.53 -10.81
C TYR A 25 -4.00 0.90 -11.91
N MET A 26 -4.27 2.20 -12.05
CA MET A 26 -5.18 2.75 -13.06
C MET A 26 -4.41 3.36 -14.22
N THR A 27 -4.55 2.80 -15.42
CA THR A 27 -3.90 3.37 -16.61
C THR A 27 -4.73 4.52 -17.17
N TRP A 28 -4.21 5.75 -17.09
CA TRP A 28 -4.91 6.92 -17.64
C TRP A 28 -5.02 6.85 -19.17
N GLY A 29 -6.21 7.12 -19.70
CA GLY A 29 -6.51 7.04 -21.14
C GLY A 29 -6.90 5.65 -21.64
N ILE A 30 -6.82 4.61 -20.78
CA ILE A 30 -7.34 3.28 -21.05
C ILE A 30 -8.45 2.99 -20.03
N PHE A 31 -9.68 3.34 -20.39
CA PHE A 31 -10.87 3.10 -19.57
C PHE A 31 -11.45 1.71 -19.87
N ASP A 32 -10.69 0.68 -19.51
CA ASP A 32 -11.08 -0.72 -19.69
C ASP A 32 -11.66 -1.33 -18.39
N TRP A 33 -11.95 -2.63 -18.44
CA TRP A 33 -12.43 -3.38 -17.28
C TRP A 33 -11.45 -3.31 -16.11
N THR A 34 -10.15 -3.43 -16.38
CA THR A 34 -9.09 -3.37 -15.38
C THR A 34 -9.09 -2.03 -14.64
N PHE A 35 -9.22 -0.94 -15.39
CA PHE A 35 -9.37 0.41 -14.85
C PHE A 35 -10.59 0.50 -13.93
N ALA A 36 -11.76 0.07 -14.40
CA ALA A 36 -13.01 0.17 -13.64
C ALA A 36 -12.94 -0.62 -12.32
N VAL A 37 -12.43 -1.85 -12.37
CA VAL A 37 -12.28 -2.70 -11.18
C VAL A 37 -11.28 -2.09 -10.20
N THR A 38 -10.11 -1.64 -10.67
CA THR A 38 -9.11 -1.01 -9.79
C THR A 38 -9.65 0.25 -9.13
N PHE A 39 -10.38 1.08 -9.88
CA PHE A 39 -11.01 2.29 -9.34
C PHE A 39 -11.99 1.94 -8.20
N ILE A 40 -12.87 0.96 -8.42
CA ILE A 40 -13.84 0.51 -7.42
C ILE A 40 -13.13 -0.09 -6.19
N LEU A 41 -12.07 -0.89 -6.39
CA LEU A 41 -11.29 -1.47 -5.29
C LEU A 41 -10.67 -0.39 -4.41
N TRP A 42 -10.01 0.62 -5.01
CA TRP A 42 -9.46 1.74 -4.25
C TRP A 42 -10.53 2.57 -3.56
N LEU A 43 -11.65 2.84 -4.23
CA LEU A 43 -12.78 3.56 -3.63
C LEU A 43 -13.28 2.84 -2.38
N LEU A 44 -13.59 1.55 -2.49
CA LEU A 44 -14.13 0.76 -1.39
C LEU A 44 -13.12 0.58 -0.26
N TYR A 45 -11.85 0.38 -0.60
CA TYR A 45 -10.78 0.28 0.39
C TYR A 45 -10.62 1.58 1.17
N MET A 46 -10.50 2.71 0.48
CA MET A 46 -10.34 4.03 1.11
C MET A 46 -11.58 4.45 1.91
N ALA A 47 -12.78 4.10 1.44
CA ALA A 47 -14.01 4.30 2.21
C ALA A 47 -13.99 3.47 3.52
N SER A 48 -13.58 2.20 3.45
CA SER A 48 -13.49 1.33 4.62
C SER A 48 -12.48 1.85 5.65
N LEU A 49 -11.31 2.31 5.20
CA LEU A 49 -10.32 2.94 6.08
C LEU A 49 -10.84 4.24 6.71
N TYR A 50 -11.61 5.04 5.96
CA TYR A 50 -12.25 6.24 6.52
C TYR A 50 -13.22 5.87 7.65
N VAL A 51 -14.05 4.84 7.44
CA VAL A 51 -14.95 4.33 8.49
C VAL A 51 -14.16 3.87 9.71
N ALA A 52 -13.08 3.11 9.50
CA ALA A 52 -12.21 2.65 10.58
C ALA A 52 -11.60 3.82 11.38
N ALA A 53 -11.13 4.87 10.70
CA ALA A 53 -10.60 6.07 11.34
C ALA A 53 -11.68 6.84 12.12
N LYS A 54 -12.89 6.96 11.56
CA LYS A 54 -14.00 7.66 12.24
C LYS A 54 -14.53 6.91 13.46
N ILE A 55 -14.43 5.58 13.51
CA ILE A 55 -14.74 4.80 14.71
C ILE A 55 -13.73 5.09 15.85
N GLN A 56 -12.50 5.51 15.52
CA GLN A 56 -11.50 5.92 16.53
C GLN A 56 -11.72 7.36 17.04
N ASP A 57 -12.51 8.18 16.35
CA ASP A 57 -12.95 9.49 16.83
C ASP A 57 -14.04 9.28 17.88
N SER A 58 -13.79 9.71 19.12
CA SER A 58 -14.71 9.53 20.25
C SER A 58 -15.94 10.44 20.21
N ASN A 59 -16.03 11.33 19.20
CA ASN A 59 -17.17 12.21 19.02
C ASN A 59 -18.28 11.47 18.25
N GLY A 60 -19.37 11.13 18.95
CA GLY A 60 -20.50 10.41 18.41
C GLY A 60 -21.15 11.11 17.22
N GLU A 61 -20.75 10.72 16.00
CA GLU A 61 -21.37 11.13 14.75
C GLU A 61 -22.35 10.04 14.27
N ARG A 62 -23.49 10.44 13.69
CA ARG A 62 -24.53 9.50 13.27
C ARG A 62 -24.02 8.58 12.14
N ASN A 63 -24.19 7.26 12.29
CA ASN A 63 -23.64 6.23 11.39
C ASN A 63 -23.86 6.49 9.88
N TRP A 64 -25.05 6.92 9.46
CA TRP A 64 -25.33 7.24 8.05
C TRP A 64 -24.43 8.34 7.46
N LYS A 65 -24.15 9.40 8.24
CA LYS A 65 -23.28 10.50 7.77
C LYS A 65 -21.85 10.03 7.58
N ILE A 66 -21.38 9.08 8.39
CA ILE A 66 -20.06 8.47 8.26
C ILE A 66 -19.97 7.68 6.96
N ILE A 67 -20.99 6.89 6.63
CA ILE A 67 -21.06 6.11 5.38
C ILE A 67 -21.00 7.05 4.17
N LEU A 68 -21.82 8.10 4.13
CA LEU A 68 -21.81 9.04 3.00
C LEU A 68 -20.45 9.74 2.85
N LYS A 69 -19.86 10.21 3.95
CA LYS A 69 -18.53 10.83 3.95
C LYS A 69 -17.44 9.84 3.51
N SER A 70 -17.55 8.58 3.91
CA SER A 70 -16.59 7.55 3.49
C SER A 70 -16.65 7.28 1.99
N LEU A 71 -17.85 7.29 1.39
CA LEU A 71 -18.00 7.10 -0.05
C LEU A 71 -17.42 8.29 -0.81
N ILE A 72 -17.73 9.52 -0.38
CA ILE A 72 -17.16 10.74 -0.99
C ILE A 72 -15.63 10.72 -0.89
N PHE A 73 -15.11 10.41 0.30
CA PHE A 73 -13.66 10.34 0.52
C PHE A 73 -13.01 9.23 -0.32
N GLY A 74 -13.62 8.03 -0.37
CA GLY A 74 -13.14 6.91 -1.15
C GLY A 74 -13.04 7.26 -2.64
N THR A 75 -14.09 7.88 -3.19
CA THR A 75 -14.09 8.35 -4.58
C THR A 75 -13.01 9.39 -4.84
N ALA A 76 -12.88 10.39 -3.97
CA ALA A 76 -11.86 11.42 -4.10
C ALA A 76 -10.44 10.83 -4.04
N ALA A 77 -10.19 9.91 -3.11
CA ALA A 77 -8.90 9.23 -2.98
C ALA A 77 -8.58 8.38 -4.22
N ALA A 78 -9.56 7.65 -4.77
CA ALA A 78 -9.38 6.88 -6.00
C ALA A 78 -9.05 7.79 -7.20
N LEU A 79 -9.67 8.97 -7.31
CA LEU A 79 -9.35 9.95 -8.35
C LEU A 79 -7.94 10.53 -8.19
N VAL A 80 -7.52 10.83 -6.96
CA VAL A 80 -6.14 11.27 -6.69
C VAL A 80 -5.15 10.16 -7.05
N LYS A 81 -5.43 8.92 -6.65
CA LYS A 81 -4.61 7.75 -6.98
C LYS A 81 -4.47 7.58 -8.48
N MET A 82 -5.55 7.70 -9.23
CA MET A 82 -5.54 7.65 -10.70
C MET A 82 -4.62 8.72 -11.32
N GLY A 83 -4.62 9.94 -10.79
CA GLY A 83 -3.71 10.99 -11.24
C GLY A 83 -2.24 10.66 -10.95
N ILE A 84 -1.96 10.06 -9.80
CA ILE A 84 -0.61 9.61 -9.42
C ILE A 84 -0.16 8.45 -10.31
N ASP A 85 -1.03 7.45 -10.53
CA ASP A 85 -0.77 6.33 -11.44
C ASP A 85 -0.37 6.82 -12.83
N ALA A 86 -1.09 7.81 -13.37
CA ALA A 86 -0.80 8.39 -14.68
C ALA A 86 0.61 9.00 -14.75
N ALA A 87 1.05 9.66 -13.67
CA ALA A 87 2.38 10.26 -13.60
C ALA A 87 3.47 9.20 -13.44
N VAL A 88 3.26 8.22 -12.56
CA VAL A 88 4.23 7.17 -12.26
C VAL A 88 4.36 6.20 -13.44
N GLN A 89 3.28 5.91 -14.16
CA GLN A 89 3.32 5.09 -15.36
C GLN A 89 4.25 5.67 -16.44
N LYS A 90 4.33 7.00 -16.59
CA LYS A 90 5.28 7.62 -17.53
C LYS A 90 6.74 7.35 -17.13
N ILE A 91 7.02 7.28 -15.82
CA ILE A 91 8.36 6.97 -15.30
C ILE A 91 8.67 5.48 -15.49
N ALA A 92 7.69 4.62 -15.19
CA ALA A 92 7.80 3.17 -15.32
C ALA A 92 7.94 2.72 -16.79
N ALA A 93 7.27 3.40 -17.73
CA ALA A 93 7.34 3.10 -19.16
C ALA A 93 8.72 3.38 -19.77
N ASN A 94 9.53 4.23 -19.14
CA ASN A 94 10.89 4.56 -19.60
C ASN A 94 11.95 3.54 -19.13
N GLN A 95 11.54 2.45 -18.46
CA GLN A 95 12.48 1.45 -17.95
C GLN A 95 12.75 0.37 -19.01
N ASP A 96 14.03 0.03 -19.19
CA ASP A 96 14.50 -1.07 -20.05
C ASP A 96 14.37 -2.46 -19.40
N ASN A 97 13.88 -2.48 -18.15
CA ASN A 97 13.71 -3.68 -17.34
C ASN A 97 12.39 -3.58 -16.57
N MET A 98 11.47 -4.50 -16.87
CA MET A 98 10.13 -4.51 -16.29
C MET A 98 10.11 -4.82 -14.79
N ILE A 99 11.19 -5.35 -14.21
CA ILE A 99 11.33 -5.45 -12.74
C ILE A 99 11.40 -4.07 -12.11
N TYR A 100 12.14 -3.12 -12.69
CA TYR A 100 12.19 -1.76 -12.18
C TYR A 100 10.85 -1.05 -12.35
N ALA A 101 10.19 -1.24 -13.49
CA ALA A 101 8.85 -0.70 -13.72
C ALA A 101 7.84 -1.22 -12.69
N ALA A 102 7.82 -2.53 -12.44
CA ALA A 102 6.98 -3.14 -11.42
C ALA A 102 7.31 -2.61 -10.02
N ALA A 103 8.59 -2.53 -9.67
CA ALA A 103 9.01 -2.03 -8.36
C ALA A 103 8.60 -0.58 -8.13
N ILE A 104 8.68 0.28 -9.16
CA ILE A 104 8.22 1.67 -9.12
C ILE A 104 6.72 1.76 -8.83
N MET A 105 5.91 0.95 -9.54
CA MET A 105 4.45 0.91 -9.33
C MET A 105 4.09 0.36 -7.94
N GLU A 106 4.80 -0.66 -7.45
CA GLU A 106 4.57 -1.23 -6.12
C GLU A 106 4.99 -0.27 -5.00
N LEU A 107 6.08 0.49 -5.19
CA LEU A 107 6.48 1.57 -4.28
C LEU A 107 5.45 2.70 -4.25
N GLU A 108 4.86 3.03 -5.40
CA GLU A 108 3.78 4.01 -5.51
C GLU A 108 2.56 3.60 -4.69
N ILE A 109 2.13 2.33 -4.77
CA ILE A 109 1.07 1.77 -3.92
C ILE A 109 1.43 1.93 -2.43
N LEU A 110 2.64 1.49 -2.03
CA LEU A 110 3.11 1.59 -0.64
C LEU A 110 3.08 3.02 -0.13
N LEU A 111 3.58 3.98 -0.91
CA LEU A 111 3.63 5.39 -0.54
C LEU A 111 2.23 6.00 -0.45
N PHE A 112 1.39 5.77 -1.44
CA PHE A 112 0.03 6.32 -1.46
C PHE A 112 -0.81 5.75 -0.31
N GLY A 113 -0.84 4.44 -0.12
CA GLY A 113 -1.61 3.81 0.95
C GLY A 113 -1.13 4.26 2.34
N SER A 114 0.19 4.39 2.53
CA SER A 114 0.75 4.90 3.78
C SER A 114 0.38 6.36 4.05
N ALA A 115 0.53 7.21 3.04
CA ALA A 115 0.15 8.62 3.13
C ALA A 115 -1.34 8.78 3.43
N ALA A 116 -2.20 7.97 2.81
CA ALA A 116 -3.63 8.02 3.03
C ALA A 116 -4.02 7.53 4.43
N MET A 117 -3.37 6.50 4.97
CA MET A 117 -3.55 6.07 6.36
C MET A 117 -3.14 7.15 7.36
N LEU A 118 -1.99 7.80 7.13
CA LEU A 118 -1.54 8.92 7.95
C LEU A 118 -2.53 10.08 7.87
N PHE A 119 -2.98 10.45 6.67
CA PHE A 119 -3.99 11.48 6.47
C PHE A 119 -5.27 11.17 7.27
N LEU A 120 -5.77 9.95 7.18
CA LEU A 120 -6.95 9.52 7.93
C LEU A 120 -6.73 9.58 9.44
N TYR A 121 -5.56 9.18 9.93
CA TYR A 121 -5.20 9.26 11.34
C TYR A 121 -5.26 10.70 11.88
N PHE A 122 -4.73 11.67 11.13
CA PHE A 122 -4.76 13.07 11.54
C PHE A 122 -6.12 13.73 11.38
N PHE A 123 -6.75 13.57 10.21
CA PHE A 123 -7.90 14.39 9.83
C PHE A 123 -9.23 13.72 10.13
N ALA A 124 -9.35 12.41 9.90
CA ALA A 124 -10.57 11.68 10.16
C ALA A 124 -10.66 11.23 11.64
N ALA A 125 -9.59 10.62 12.17
CA ALA A 125 -9.54 10.21 13.57
C ALA A 125 -9.16 11.35 14.54
N LYS A 126 -8.79 12.53 14.02
CA LYS A 126 -8.42 13.73 14.80
C LYS A 126 -7.28 13.49 15.81
N LYS A 127 -6.38 12.57 15.50
CA LYS A 127 -5.24 12.24 16.36
C LYS A 127 -4.05 13.16 16.04
N LYS A 128 -3.10 13.24 16.97
CA LYS A 128 -1.86 14.03 16.82
C LYS A 128 -0.67 13.10 17.06
N PHE A 129 0.47 13.42 16.44
CA PHE A 129 1.73 12.81 16.85
C PHE A 129 2.24 13.44 18.14
N THR A 130 2.88 12.62 18.95
CA THR A 130 3.60 13.01 20.16
C THR A 130 5.01 12.42 20.10
N ALA A 131 5.78 12.46 21.19
CA ALA A 131 7.09 11.80 21.22
C ALA A 131 6.95 10.28 20.98
N TRP A 132 7.90 9.73 20.21
CA TRP A 132 8.02 8.29 19.97
C TRP A 132 8.07 7.52 21.29
N LYS A 133 7.35 6.39 21.36
CA LYS A 133 7.30 5.52 22.52
C LYS A 133 7.98 4.18 22.24
N PRO A 134 8.71 3.59 23.19
CA PRO A 134 9.37 2.29 22.98
C PRO A 134 8.42 1.16 22.54
N SER A 135 7.14 1.21 22.93
CA SER A 135 6.13 0.23 22.50
C SER A 135 5.84 0.25 20.99
N LEU A 136 6.28 1.29 20.28
CA LEU A 136 6.15 1.41 18.82
C LEU A 136 7.32 0.75 18.06
N ASN A 137 8.43 0.46 18.75
CA ASN A 137 9.62 -0.12 18.13
C ASN A 137 9.32 -1.46 17.43
N VAL A 138 8.40 -2.26 17.97
CA VAL A 138 8.01 -3.54 17.35
C VAL A 138 7.37 -3.33 15.98
N TYR A 139 6.50 -2.33 15.81
CA TYR A 139 5.84 -2.04 14.53
C TYR A 139 6.84 -1.46 13.53
N ALA A 140 7.75 -0.60 13.99
CA ALA A 140 8.83 -0.08 13.15
C ALA A 140 9.77 -1.21 12.68
N ALA A 141 10.15 -2.12 13.58
CA ALA A 141 11.01 -3.26 13.26
C ALA A 141 10.34 -4.22 12.29
N VAL A 142 9.06 -4.56 12.50
CA VAL A 142 8.29 -5.41 11.58
C VAL A 142 8.12 -4.73 10.22
N GLY A 143 7.72 -3.46 10.19
CA GLY A 143 7.59 -2.69 8.95
C GLY A 143 8.90 -2.61 8.18
N GLY A 144 10.01 -2.31 8.86
CA GLY A 144 11.34 -2.30 8.28
C GLY A 144 11.78 -3.67 7.75
N SER A 145 11.46 -4.75 8.46
CA SER A 145 11.75 -6.12 8.02
C SER A 145 10.97 -6.49 6.76
N ILE A 146 9.70 -6.10 6.66
CA ILE A 146 8.88 -6.32 5.45
C ILE A 146 9.50 -5.62 4.24
N LEU A 147 9.93 -4.37 4.40
CA LEU A 147 10.58 -3.62 3.32
C LEU A 147 11.95 -4.23 2.93
N ALA A 148 12.73 -4.70 3.91
CA ALA A 148 14.00 -5.37 3.64
C ALA A 148 13.81 -6.68 2.85
N VAL A 149 12.80 -7.48 3.21
CA VAL A 149 12.43 -8.69 2.46
C VAL A 149 12.02 -8.34 1.04
N TYR A 150 11.22 -7.30 0.86
CA TYR A 150 10.83 -6.84 -0.47
C TYR A 150 12.04 -6.45 -1.33
N MET A 151 12.97 -5.67 -0.77
CA MET A 151 14.21 -5.31 -1.47
C MET A 151 15.06 -6.53 -1.84
N ALA A 152 15.14 -7.53 -0.96
CA ALA A 152 15.83 -8.79 -1.25
C ALA A 152 15.18 -9.57 -2.40
N VAL A 153 13.84 -9.57 -2.48
CA VAL A 153 13.08 -10.20 -3.57
C VAL A 153 13.36 -9.50 -4.91
N ILE A 154 13.32 -8.17 -4.95
CA ILE A 154 13.65 -7.41 -6.16
C ILE A 154 15.09 -7.70 -6.61
N TYR A 155 16.04 -7.66 -5.67
CA TYR A 155 17.43 -8.00 -5.96
C TYR A 155 17.59 -9.42 -6.50
N TYR A 156 16.90 -10.39 -5.90
CA TYR A 156 16.90 -11.78 -6.35
C TYR A 156 16.43 -11.92 -7.81
N TYR A 157 15.36 -11.24 -8.21
CA TYR A 157 14.89 -11.29 -9.59
C TYR A 157 15.85 -10.61 -10.57
N LEU A 158 16.45 -9.48 -10.19
CA LEU A 158 17.48 -8.82 -11.00
C LEU A 158 18.70 -9.73 -11.21
N PHE A 159 19.16 -10.38 -10.14
CA PHE A 159 20.23 -11.36 -10.19
C PHE A 159 19.86 -12.53 -11.11
N LYS A 160 18.63 -13.06 -11.00
CA LYS A 160 18.14 -14.18 -11.81
C LYS A 160 18.09 -13.84 -13.31
N ILE A 161 17.74 -12.60 -13.67
CA ILE A 161 17.82 -12.11 -15.06
C ILE A 161 19.27 -12.17 -15.54
N LYS A 162 20.19 -11.56 -14.80
CA LYS A 162 21.62 -11.53 -15.17
C LYS A 162 22.19 -12.93 -15.34
N TRP A 163 21.93 -13.79 -14.37
CA TRP A 163 22.35 -15.19 -14.40
C TRP A 163 21.80 -15.95 -15.61
N ALA A 164 20.52 -15.77 -15.94
CA ALA A 164 19.89 -16.43 -17.08
C ALA A 164 20.48 -15.94 -18.43
N MET A 165 20.73 -14.63 -18.54
CA MET A 165 21.37 -14.05 -19.73
C MET A 165 22.77 -14.63 -19.97
N GLU A 166 23.55 -14.84 -18.91
CA GLU A 166 24.89 -15.45 -18.99
C GLU A 166 24.82 -16.96 -19.27
N ARG A 167 23.94 -17.68 -18.57
CA ARG A 167 23.84 -19.15 -18.64
C ARG A 167 23.34 -19.65 -20.00
N PHE A 168 22.47 -18.88 -20.65
CA PHE A 168 21.84 -19.21 -21.93
C PHE A 168 22.30 -18.29 -23.07
N SER A 169 23.56 -17.84 -23.03
CA SER A 169 24.13 -16.88 -23.97
C SER A 169 23.94 -17.25 -25.45
N GLY A 170 23.99 -18.54 -25.80
CA GLY A 170 23.70 -18.99 -27.18
C GLY A 170 22.28 -18.66 -27.63
N ALA A 171 21.27 -18.96 -26.80
CA ALA A 171 19.87 -18.61 -27.11
C ALA A 171 19.63 -17.10 -27.07
N VAL A 172 20.36 -16.36 -26.22
CA VAL A 172 20.32 -14.90 -26.19
C VAL A 172 20.84 -14.28 -27.49
N GLN A 173 21.87 -14.88 -28.11
CA GLN A 173 22.39 -14.41 -29.40
C GLN A 173 21.37 -14.59 -30.53
N GLU A 174 20.58 -15.67 -30.51
CA GLU A 174 19.53 -15.91 -31.53
C GLU A 174 18.37 -14.92 -31.44
N VAL A 175 17.93 -14.58 -30.23
CA VAL A 175 16.76 -13.70 -30.01
C VAL A 175 17.13 -12.22 -29.90
N GLY A 176 18.41 -11.92 -29.64
CA GLY A 176 18.90 -10.58 -29.36
C GLY A 176 18.87 -10.23 -27.87
N THR A 177 19.90 -9.51 -27.41
CA THR A 177 20.13 -9.21 -25.98
C THR A 177 19.02 -8.39 -25.35
N GLU A 178 18.54 -7.34 -26.03
CA GLU A 178 17.47 -6.47 -25.53
C GLU A 178 16.15 -7.23 -25.42
N GLN A 179 15.77 -7.98 -26.46
CA GLN A 179 14.55 -8.76 -26.47
C GLN A 179 14.57 -9.89 -25.43
N ALA A 180 15.70 -10.57 -25.26
CA ALA A 180 15.87 -11.60 -24.23
C ALA A 180 15.75 -11.02 -22.81
N LYS A 181 16.42 -9.89 -22.54
CA LYS A 181 16.32 -9.18 -21.26
C LYS A 181 14.88 -8.73 -20.99
N TRP A 182 14.22 -8.15 -21.99
CA TRP A 182 12.83 -7.73 -21.89
C TRP A 182 11.91 -8.88 -21.52
N ASN A 183 11.94 -9.98 -22.29
CA ASN A 183 11.09 -11.15 -22.06
C ASN A 183 11.29 -11.76 -20.66
N LEU A 184 12.54 -11.88 -20.21
CA LEU A 184 12.86 -12.35 -18.86
C LEU A 184 12.33 -11.38 -17.79
N SER A 185 12.52 -10.07 -17.99
CA SER A 185 12.03 -9.07 -17.04
C SER A 185 10.52 -9.05 -16.91
N VAL A 186 9.78 -9.20 -18.02
CA VAL A 186 8.31 -9.29 -18.02
C VAL A 186 7.86 -10.52 -17.23
N LYS A 187 8.49 -11.67 -17.46
CA LYS A 187 8.18 -12.91 -16.73
C LYS A 187 8.36 -12.71 -15.23
N PHE A 188 9.52 -12.23 -14.80
CA PHE A 188 9.82 -12.08 -13.39
C PHE A 188 9.04 -10.95 -12.72
N ALA A 189 8.67 -9.89 -13.45
CA ALA A 189 7.77 -8.84 -12.95
C ALA A 189 6.36 -9.38 -12.65
N ARG A 190 5.87 -10.32 -13.47
CA ARG A 190 4.59 -11.00 -13.19
C ARG A 190 4.68 -11.93 -11.98
N GLU A 191 5.81 -12.62 -11.81
CA GLU A 191 6.07 -13.44 -10.62
C GLU A 191 6.19 -12.57 -9.36
N SER A 192 6.87 -11.43 -9.43
CA SER A 192 7.06 -10.52 -8.30
C SER A 192 5.77 -9.88 -7.81
N ALA A 193 4.77 -9.68 -8.68
CA ALA A 193 3.49 -9.07 -8.31
C ALA A 193 2.77 -9.77 -7.14
N VAL A 194 2.93 -11.09 -6.96
CA VAL A 194 2.41 -11.82 -5.78
C VAL A 194 3.12 -11.37 -4.51
N MET A 195 4.45 -11.23 -4.57
CA MET A 195 5.26 -10.77 -3.45
C MET A 195 4.96 -9.31 -3.13
N GLY A 196 4.81 -8.45 -4.13
CA GLY A 196 4.38 -7.06 -3.97
C GLY A 196 3.06 -6.96 -3.20
N MET A 197 2.07 -7.79 -3.58
CA MET A 197 0.80 -7.90 -2.85
C MET A 197 0.98 -8.24 -1.37
N LEU A 198 1.73 -9.29 -1.08
CA LEU A 198 1.97 -9.71 0.31
C LEU A 198 2.67 -8.60 1.12
N VAL A 199 3.63 -7.91 0.49
CA VAL A 199 4.40 -6.83 1.09
C VAL A 199 3.51 -5.66 1.46
N TYR A 200 2.75 -5.08 0.52
CA TYR A 200 1.93 -3.92 0.86
C TYR A 200 0.79 -4.26 1.82
N VAL A 201 0.19 -5.47 1.74
CA VAL A 201 -0.84 -5.90 2.69
C VAL A 201 -0.28 -6.00 4.10
N ALA A 202 0.84 -6.71 4.28
CA ALA A 202 1.48 -6.86 5.58
C ALA A 202 1.96 -5.51 6.13
N PHE A 203 2.51 -4.66 5.26
CA PHE A 203 2.99 -3.34 5.63
C PHE A 203 1.84 -2.43 6.10
N PHE A 204 0.74 -2.36 5.34
CA PHE A 204 -0.43 -1.54 5.69
C PHE A 204 -1.10 -1.98 6.99
N ILE A 205 -1.21 -3.29 7.22
CA ILE A 205 -1.70 -3.82 8.51
C ILE A 205 -0.77 -3.37 9.65
N THR A 206 0.54 -3.55 9.47
CA THR A 206 1.55 -3.16 10.48
C THR A 206 1.49 -1.67 10.78
N LEU A 207 1.39 -0.83 9.74
CA LEU A 207 1.27 0.61 9.86
C LEU A 207 -0.01 1.00 10.62
N TRP A 208 -1.16 0.44 10.26
CA TRP A 208 -2.42 0.73 10.95
C TRP A 208 -2.38 0.34 12.43
N LEU A 209 -1.84 -0.84 12.74
CA LEU A 209 -1.67 -1.30 14.12
C LEU A 209 -0.72 -0.39 14.91
N GLY A 210 0.37 0.06 14.28
CA GLY A 210 1.29 1.02 14.88
C GLY A 210 0.63 2.37 15.18
N LEU A 211 -0.14 2.92 14.24
CA LEU A 211 -0.89 4.16 14.42
C LEU A 211 -1.91 4.06 15.55
N ARG A 212 -2.62 2.94 15.63
CA ARG A 212 -3.55 2.70 16.74
C ARG A 212 -2.82 2.59 18.07
N LYS A 213 -1.75 1.81 18.13
CA LYS A 213 -0.95 1.67 19.35
C LYS A 213 -0.45 3.03 19.82
N TRP A 214 -0.05 3.88 18.89
CA TRP A 214 0.33 5.26 19.18
C TRP A 214 -0.79 6.02 19.89
N SER A 215 -2.01 5.99 19.33
CA SER A 215 -3.17 6.66 19.94
C SER A 215 -3.46 6.15 21.36
N GLU A 216 -3.35 4.84 21.59
CA GLU A 216 -3.58 4.24 22.91
C GLU A 216 -2.58 4.74 23.97
N GLU A 217 -1.30 4.88 23.60
CA GLU A 217 -0.27 5.42 24.50
C GLU A 217 -0.53 6.89 24.87
N ILE A 218 -1.01 7.70 23.92
CA ILE A 218 -1.37 9.10 24.18
C ILE A 218 -2.54 9.18 25.16
N GLU A 219 -3.58 8.38 24.93
CA GLU A 219 -4.77 8.37 25.79
C GLU A 219 -4.45 7.88 27.20
N LYS A 220 -3.58 6.87 27.33
CA LYS A 220 -3.10 6.39 28.62
C LYS A 220 -2.34 7.49 29.36
N HIS A 221 -1.40 8.15 28.70
CA HIS A 221 -0.60 9.22 29.29
C HIS A 221 -1.49 10.39 29.80
N ASN A 222 -2.45 10.83 28.97
CA ASN A 222 -3.38 11.91 29.32
C ASN A 222 -4.29 11.54 30.51
N LYS A 223 -4.72 10.28 30.62
CA LYS A 223 -5.53 9.80 31.76
C LYS A 223 -4.71 9.76 33.06
N THR A 224 -3.46 9.30 33.01
CA THR A 224 -2.58 9.31 34.20
C THR A 224 -2.27 10.72 34.67
N TYR A 225 -1.98 11.65 33.75
CA TYR A 225 -1.72 13.05 34.10
C TYR A 225 -2.91 13.69 34.83
N LYS A 226 -4.12 13.58 34.26
CA LYS A 226 -5.35 14.10 34.89
C LYS A 226 -5.64 13.52 36.29
N ARG A 227 -5.21 12.28 36.56
CA ARG A 227 -5.39 11.63 37.86
C ARG A 227 -4.33 12.05 38.88
N GLY A 228 -3.16 12.51 38.44
CA GLY A 228 -2.10 13.07 39.30
C GLY A 228 -2.42 14.48 39.79
N ASP A 229 -3.16 15.26 38.99
CA ASP A 229 -3.61 16.63 39.35
C ASP A 229 -4.82 16.66 40.31
N THR A 230 -5.35 15.50 40.71
CA THR A 230 -6.54 15.36 41.58
C THR A 230 -6.20 14.92 43.02
N ILE A 231 -4.93 14.98 43.42
CA ILE A 231 -4.45 14.67 44.79
C ILE A 231 -3.89 15.93 45.44
#